data_AF-A0A6V7IYE7-F1
#
_entry.id   AF-A0A6V7IYE7-F1
#
_cell.length_a   1.000
_cell.length_b   1.000
_cell.length_c   1.000
_cell.angle_alpha   90.00
_cell.angle_beta   90.00
_cell.angle_gamma   90.00
#
_symmetry.space_group_name_H-M   'P 1'
#
loop_
_entity.id
_entity.type
_entity.pdbx_description
1 polymer ?
#
loop_
_entity_poly.entity_id
_entity_poly.type
_entity_poly.pdbx_seq_one_letter_code
_entity_poly.pdbx_strand_id
1 'polypeptide(L)'
;IGYAVVLIAFYVDFYYNVIIAWALRYFFASFTNMLPWTTCGNTWNTPLCREFDVNITQSGELPYFIQDNLTSLNELAPILMDTGGGGGDGNGTRYTSAAQEYF
;
A
#
# COMPACT_ATOMS: atom_id res chain seq x y z
N ILE A 1 -12.47 -42.45 13.19
CA ILE A 1 -11.75 -41.96 11.99
C ILE A 1 -12.69 -41.25 11.02
N GLY A 2 -13.78 -41.88 10.55
CA GLY A 2 -14.72 -41.23 9.60
C GLY A 2 -15.26 -39.87 10.07
N TYR A 3 -15.77 -39.78 11.31
CA TYR A 3 -16.24 -38.50 11.86
C TYR A 3 -15.16 -37.42 11.93
N ALA A 4 -13.91 -37.78 12.22
CA ALA A 4 -12.81 -36.83 12.26
C ALA A 4 -12.52 -36.26 10.86
N VAL A 5 -12.55 -37.11 9.82
CA VAL A 5 -12.33 -36.69 8.43
C VAL A 5 -13.47 -35.79 7.94
N VAL A 6 -14.72 -36.10 8.28
CA VAL A 6 -15.88 -35.26 7.90
C VAL A 6 -15.81 -33.88 8.55
N LEU A 7 -15.44 -33.81 9.84
CA LEU A 7 -15.27 -32.51 10.51
C LEU A 7 -14.12 -31.70 9.90
N ILE A 8 -12.98 -32.33 9.61
CA ILE A 8 -11.85 -31.63 8.96
C ILE A 8 -12.25 -31.09 7.59
N ALA A 9 -12.93 -31.89 6.76
CA ALA A 9 -13.42 -31.44 5.45
C ALA A 9 -14.39 -30.24 5.56
N PHE A 10 -15.32 -30.30 6.51
CA PHE A 10 -16.25 -29.20 6.79
C PHE A 10 -15.53 -27.91 7.19
N TYR A 11 -14.52 -27.98 8.05
CA TYR A 11 -13.71 -26.81 8.43
C TYR A 11 -12.90 -26.23 7.28
N VAL A 12 -12.31 -27.11 6.46
CA VAL A 12 -11.57 -26.73 5.25
C VAL A 12 -12.49 -25.97 4.30
N ASP A 13 -13.71 -26.45 4.06
CA ASP A 13 -14.64 -25.80 3.13
C ASP A 13 -14.95 -24.34 3.54
N PHE A 14 -15.25 -24.04 4.80
CA PHE A 14 -15.54 -22.64 5.18
C PHE A 14 -14.34 -21.72 4.98
N TYR A 15 -13.15 -22.14 5.41
CA TYR A 15 -11.96 -21.30 5.35
C TYR A 15 -11.44 -21.15 3.91
N TYR A 16 -11.34 -22.24 3.15
CA TYR A 16 -10.79 -22.19 1.79
C TYR A 16 -11.72 -21.49 0.80
N ASN A 17 -13.05 -21.66 0.91
CA ASN A 17 -13.99 -20.96 0.03
C ASN A 17 -13.94 -19.44 0.24
N VAL A 18 -13.72 -18.98 1.48
CA VAL A 18 -13.53 -17.55 1.75
C VAL A 18 -12.28 -17.02 1.03
N ILE A 19 -11.14 -17.72 1.13
CA ILE A 19 -9.91 -17.30 0.43
C ILE A 19 -10.11 -17.21 -1.08
N ILE A 20 -10.78 -18.20 -1.68
CA ILE A 20 -11.08 -18.20 -3.12
C ILE A 20 -11.99 -17.01 -3.48
N ALA A 21 -13.00 -16.70 -2.66
CA ALA A 21 -13.86 -15.55 -2.88
C ALA A 21 -13.07 -14.22 -2.85
N TRP A 22 -12.14 -14.06 -1.90
CA TRP A 22 -11.25 -12.90 -1.87
C TRP A 22 -10.36 -12.85 -3.11
N ALA A 23 -9.78 -13.97 -3.54
CA ALA A 23 -8.97 -14.03 -4.75
C ALA A 23 -9.76 -13.62 -6.01
N LEU A 24 -11.00 -14.11 -6.15
CA LEU A 24 -11.89 -13.73 -7.26
C LEU A 24 -12.28 -12.24 -7.22
N ARG A 25 -12.53 -11.68 -6.04
CA ARG A 25 -12.77 -10.23 -5.88
C ARG A 25 -11.60 -9.41 -6.42
N TYR A 26 -10.37 -9.75 -6.05
CA TYR A 26 -9.17 -9.08 -6.55
C TYR A 26 -8.94 -9.32 -8.04
N PHE A 27 -9.23 -10.53 -8.53
CA PHE A 27 -9.16 -10.86 -9.95
C PHE A 27 -10.07 -9.97 -10.80
N PHE A 28 -11.36 -9.87 -10.46
CA PHE A 28 -12.29 -9.01 -11.20
C PHE A 28 -11.93 -7.53 -11.08
N ALA A 29 -11.49 -7.09 -9.90
CA ALA A 29 -11.07 -5.72 -9.67
C ALA A 29 -9.70 -5.38 -10.32
N SER A 30 -9.01 -6.35 -10.94
CA SER A 30 -7.76 -6.11 -11.67
C SER A 30 -7.99 -5.68 -13.13
N PHE A 31 -9.23 -5.77 -13.65
CA PHE A 31 -9.56 -5.29 -15.00
C PHE A 31 -9.75 -3.77 -15.10
N THR A 32 -9.38 -3.02 -14.07
CA THR A 32 -9.47 -1.55 -14.04
C THR A 32 -8.10 -0.90 -14.23
N ASN A 33 -8.03 0.22 -14.96
CA ASN A 33 -6.76 0.93 -15.23
C ASN A 33 -6.10 1.51 -13.97
N MET A 34 -6.89 1.93 -12.98
CA MET A 34 -6.41 2.46 -11.70
C MET A 34 -7.04 1.64 -10.59
N LEU A 35 -6.19 0.92 -9.85
CA LEU A 35 -6.63 -0.03 -8.85
C LEU A 35 -6.78 0.71 -7.51
N PRO A 36 -7.88 0.52 -6.76
CA PRO A 36 -8.18 1.35 -5.60
C PRO A 36 -7.16 1.15 -4.45
N TRP A 37 -6.48 0.00 -4.41
CA TRP A 37 -5.44 -0.31 -3.41
C TRP A 37 -4.04 0.23 -3.75
N THR A 38 -3.90 1.04 -4.81
CA THR A 38 -2.63 1.73 -5.11
C THR A 38 -2.58 3.15 -4.57
N THR A 39 -3.73 3.70 -4.13
CA THR A 39 -3.82 5.09 -3.68
C THR A 39 -4.39 5.22 -2.28
N CYS A 40 -3.90 6.21 -1.54
CA CYS A 40 -4.33 6.49 -0.16
C CYS A 40 -5.54 7.43 -0.07
N GLY A 41 -6.13 7.81 -1.21
CA GLY A 41 -7.22 8.78 -1.32
C GLY A 41 -8.63 8.23 -1.12
N ASN A 42 -8.80 7.00 -0.61
CA ASN A 42 -10.12 6.41 -0.43
C ASN A 42 -10.64 6.55 1.01
N THR A 43 -11.97 6.47 1.19
CA THR A 43 -12.63 6.70 2.49
C THR A 43 -12.27 5.72 3.60
N TRP A 44 -11.70 4.56 3.25
CA TRP A 44 -11.24 3.54 4.21
C TRP A 44 -9.78 3.71 4.64
N ASN A 45 -9.04 4.67 4.07
CA ASN A 45 -7.62 4.84 4.37
C ASN A 45 -7.44 5.66 5.64
N THR A 46 -6.40 5.34 6.41
CA THR A 46 -6.02 6.12 7.59
C THR A 46 -5.03 7.24 7.22
N PRO A 47 -4.83 8.24 8.09
CA PRO A 47 -3.82 9.28 7.89
C PRO A 47 -2.37 8.77 7.82
N LEU A 48 -2.13 7.50 8.16
CA LEU A 48 -0.81 6.86 8.13
C LEU A 48 -0.57 6.05 6.83
N CYS A 49 -1.50 6.13 5.88
CA CYS A 49 -1.35 5.49 4.58
C CYS A 49 -0.26 6.17 3.74
N ARG A 50 0.61 5.37 3.11
CA ARG A 50 1.60 5.85 2.13
C ARG A 50 1.49 5.07 0.81
N GLU A 51 1.51 5.78 -0.30
CA GLU A 51 1.59 5.19 -1.65
C GLU A 51 3.03 4.72 -1.94
N PHE A 52 3.21 3.86 -2.94
CA PHE A 52 4.57 3.45 -3.33
C PHE A 52 5.25 4.61 -4.08
N ASP A 53 6.21 5.27 -3.44
CA ASP A 53 6.99 6.34 -4.07
C ASP A 53 7.83 5.79 -5.24
N VAL A 54 7.50 6.19 -6.46
CA VAL A 54 8.41 6.01 -7.60
C VAL A 54 9.53 7.03 -7.44
N ASN A 55 10.73 6.56 -7.10
CA ASN A 55 11.91 7.40 -6.92
C ASN A 55 12.19 8.19 -8.22
N ILE A 56 11.90 9.49 -8.24
CA ILE A 56 12.29 10.41 -9.31
C ILE A 56 13.78 10.73 -9.12
N THR A 57 14.63 9.73 -9.35
CA THR A 57 16.08 9.89 -9.48
C THR A 57 16.61 9.15 -10.71
N GLN A 58 15.83 9.14 -11.78
CA GLN A 58 16.39 9.12 -13.13
C GLN A 58 16.23 10.52 -13.75
N SER A 59 16.82 11.53 -13.10
CA SER A 59 17.11 12.83 -13.72
C SER A 59 18.37 12.71 -14.57
N GLY A 60 18.28 11.98 -15.68
CA GLY A 60 19.04 12.34 -16.87
C GLY A 60 18.20 13.37 -17.62
N GLU A 61 18.60 14.64 -17.54
CA GLU A 61 17.96 15.84 -18.12
C GLU A 61 16.79 16.44 -17.31
N LEU A 62 17.09 17.46 -16.49
CA LEU A 62 16.06 18.37 -15.96
C LEU A 62 15.89 19.58 -16.91
N PRO A 63 14.66 19.90 -17.36
CA PRO A 63 14.40 21.15 -18.07
C PRO A 63 14.46 22.35 -17.09
N TYR A 64 14.92 23.49 -17.63
CA TYR A 64 15.23 24.79 -17.00
C TYR A 64 14.13 25.42 -16.11
N PHE A 65 12.95 24.82 -15.97
CA PHE A 65 11.79 25.38 -15.28
C PHE A 65 11.82 25.21 -13.74
N ILE A 66 12.73 24.39 -13.20
CA ILE A 66 12.74 23.99 -11.77
C ILE A 66 13.57 24.92 -10.86
N GLN A 67 14.17 25.99 -11.38
CA GLN A 67 14.97 26.87 -10.52
C GLN A 67 14.12 27.83 -9.65
N ASP A 68 12.91 28.18 -10.08
CA ASP A 68 12.09 29.21 -9.39
C ASP A 68 11.24 28.68 -8.23
N ASN A 69 11.15 27.37 -8.05
CA ASN A 69 10.28 26.75 -7.04
C ASN A 69 11.03 26.14 -5.84
N LEU A 70 12.35 26.35 -5.76
CA LEU A 70 13.17 25.93 -4.60
C LEU A 70 12.84 26.70 -3.31
N THR A 71 12.10 27.81 -3.40
CA THR A 71 11.65 28.60 -2.25
C THR A 71 10.40 28.04 -1.58
N SER A 72 9.54 27.28 -2.28
CA SER A 72 8.32 26.70 -1.68
C SER A 72 8.55 25.32 -1.03
N LEU A 73 9.68 24.67 -1.30
CA LEU A 73 10.03 23.37 -0.69
C LEU A 73 10.47 23.48 0.79
N ASN A 74 10.81 24.69 1.28
CA ASN A 74 11.11 24.90 2.70
C ASN A 74 9.86 24.79 3.60
N GLU A 75 8.65 24.91 3.05
CA GLU A 75 7.39 24.68 3.78
C GLU A 75 6.96 23.21 3.80
N LEU A 76 7.58 22.35 2.98
CA LEU A 76 7.29 20.91 2.88
C LEU A 76 8.33 20.03 3.58
N ALA A 77 9.25 20.65 4.34
CA ALA A 77 10.32 19.99 5.07
C ALA A 77 9.90 18.78 5.95
N PRO A 78 8.71 18.70 6.59
CA PRO A 78 8.35 17.50 7.35
C PRO A 78 8.00 16.28 6.49
N ILE A 79 7.85 16.42 5.17
CA ILE A 79 7.47 15.32 4.27
C ILE A 79 8.72 14.62 3.69
N LEU A 80 9.90 15.27 3.68
CA LEU A 80 11.14 14.74 3.10
C LEU A 80 12.14 14.18 4.14
N MET A 81 11.66 13.49 5.18
CA MET A 81 12.51 12.58 5.96
C MET A 81 11.95 11.16 5.93
N ASP A 82 12.20 10.46 4.81
CA ASP A 82 12.36 9.01 4.82
C ASP A 82 13.06 8.52 3.54
N THR A 83 14.19 9.13 3.19
CA THR A 83 15.11 8.53 2.21
C THR A 83 16.26 7.87 2.93
N GLY A 84 16.09 6.58 3.19
CA GLY A 84 17.18 5.62 3.19
C GLY A 84 17.70 5.15 4.54
N GLY A 85 17.71 3.82 4.69
CA GLY A 85 18.64 3.12 5.57
C GLY A 85 18.10 2.90 6.98
N GLY A 86 18.17 1.65 7.43
CA GLY A 86 17.82 1.28 8.79
C GLY A 86 18.50 2.17 9.83
N GLY A 87 17.68 2.77 10.68
CA GLY A 87 18.09 3.55 11.85
C GLY A 87 16.88 3.65 12.76
N GLY A 88 16.94 3.01 13.91
CA GLY A 88 15.85 3.00 14.87
C GLY A 88 15.69 4.35 15.55
N ASP A 89 14.55 4.99 15.32
CA ASP A 89 14.00 6.01 16.22
C ASP A 89 12.88 5.38 17.05
N GLY A 90 12.99 5.51 18.38
CA GLY A 90 12.08 4.96 19.39
C GLY A 90 10.68 5.59 19.41
N ASN A 91 10.23 6.17 18.30
CA ASN A 91 8.90 6.73 18.09
C ASN A 91 8.42 6.40 16.66
N GLY A 92 8.40 5.10 16.33
CA GLY A 92 8.13 4.61 14.98
C GLY A 92 6.67 4.78 14.58
N THR A 93 6.34 5.81 13.80
CA THR A 93 5.09 5.85 13.05
C THR A 93 5.14 4.78 11.97
N ARG A 94 4.44 3.66 12.21
CA ARG A 94 4.35 2.56 11.26
C ARG A 94 3.42 2.96 10.12
N TYR A 95 3.97 3.34 8.98
CA TYR A 95 3.20 3.55 7.77
C TYR A 95 2.64 2.22 7.25
N THR A 96 1.47 2.28 6.62
CA THR A 96 0.80 1.13 6.02
C THR A 96 0.45 1.44 4.57
N SER A 97 0.44 0.43 3.71
CA SER A 97 0.06 0.63 2.30
C SER A 97 -1.45 0.69 2.15
N ALA A 98 -1.94 1.36 1.10
CA ALA A 98 -3.37 1.38 0.76
C ALA A 98 -3.95 -0.04 0.56
N ALA A 99 -3.15 -0.98 0.07
CA ALA A 99 -3.51 -2.38 -0.01
C ALA A 99 -3.68 -3.01 1.37
N GLN A 100 -2.85 -2.61 2.35
CA GLN A 100 -2.90 -3.13 3.71
C GLN A 100 -4.10 -2.66 4.54
N GLU A 101 -4.67 -1.52 4.20
CA GLU A 101 -5.87 -1.01 4.85
C GLU A 101 -7.16 -1.43 4.14
N TYR A 102 -7.05 -2.10 2.99
CA TYR A 102 -8.19 -2.55 2.21
C TYR A 102 -8.78 -3.89 2.71
N PHE A 103 -8.13 -4.52 3.69
CA PHE A 103 -8.53 -5.78 4.29
C PHE A 103 -8.87 -5.66 5.77
#